data_AF-A0A2N8T682-F1
#
_entry.id   AF-A0A2N8T682-F1
#
_cell.length_a   1.000
_cell.length_b   1.000
_cell.length_c   1.000
_cell.angle_alpha   90.00
_cell.angle_beta   90.00
_cell.angle_gamma   90.00
#
_symmetry.space_group_name_H-M   'P 1'
#
loop_
_entity.id
_entity.type
_entity.pdbx_description
1 polymer ?
#
loop_
_entity_poly.entity_id
_entity_poly.type
_entity_poly.pdbx_seq_one_letter_code
_entity_poly.pdbx_strand_id
1 'polypeptide(L)'
;MKVLSCRKSRQSGFTLVELIMVIALAGIVAVMISTVMSRPLQGFVDQSRRAELTDLAASALNRMARDIQLAVPNSVAVADSGDEIRFVSIAAAGRYRANQPDPDGPRQDPPACTQSVGSCTIDVLSPIVPVSSTLEHWLIIYNTEALIDRTEPTDGDVSAISPKVFTWADGVLSASLSDFRFKYASPQHRFFLANKVVGYRCSGGKLLRKEFSALDESDYSNASMSVNNVDCDQSSFIYEPANNTRNGLVTLKLLLTKGGETITLLQQVHVDNVP
;
A
#
# COMPACT_ATOMS: atom_id res chain seq x y z
N MET A 1 -35.63 23.47 82.90
CA MET A 1 -35.78 24.56 81.91
C MET A 1 -34.41 24.97 81.40
N LYS A 2 -34.04 24.60 80.16
CA LYS A 2 -32.83 25.08 79.47
C LYS A 2 -33.29 26.12 78.44
N VAL A 3 -32.88 27.38 78.63
CA VAL A 3 -33.18 28.47 77.70
C VAL A 3 -32.22 28.34 76.51
N LEU A 4 -32.73 27.99 75.34
CA LEU A 4 -31.99 28.04 74.08
C LEU A 4 -31.80 29.50 73.68
N SER A 5 -30.55 29.97 73.75
CA SER A 5 -30.14 31.28 73.24
C SER A 5 -30.12 31.26 71.72
N CYS A 6 -31.05 31.98 71.09
CA CYS A 6 -31.06 32.19 69.64
C CYS A 6 -30.05 33.30 69.31
N ARG A 7 -28.86 32.94 68.80
CA ARG A 7 -27.87 33.90 68.30
C ARG A 7 -28.40 34.51 66.99
N LYS A 8 -28.80 35.78 67.04
CA LYS A 8 -29.20 36.57 65.87
C LYS A 8 -27.96 36.80 65.00
N SER A 9 -27.85 36.12 63.85
CA SER A 9 -26.79 36.42 62.88
C SER A 9 -27.03 37.82 62.32
N ARG A 10 -26.18 38.78 62.65
CA ARG A 10 -26.12 40.04 61.92
C ARG A 10 -25.73 39.70 60.48
N GLN A 11 -26.64 39.85 59.54
CA GLN A 11 -26.30 39.87 58.13
C GLN A 11 -25.43 41.10 57.90
N SER A 12 -24.12 40.89 57.77
CA SER A 12 -23.21 41.89 57.22
C SER A 12 -23.51 41.99 55.73
N GLY A 13 -24.31 42.99 55.35
CA GLY A 13 -24.51 43.32 53.93
C GLY A 13 -23.21 43.82 53.32
N PHE A 14 -22.89 43.33 52.12
CA PHE A 14 -21.78 43.84 51.32
C PHE A 14 -22.06 45.28 50.88
N THR A 15 -21.04 46.13 50.90
CA THR A 15 -21.16 47.47 50.32
C THR A 15 -21.08 47.39 48.80
N LEU A 16 -21.77 48.29 48.09
CA LEU A 16 -21.71 48.36 46.62
C LEU A 16 -20.28 48.56 46.12
N VAL A 17 -19.45 49.29 46.87
CA VAL A 17 -18.03 49.51 46.58
C VAL A 17 -17.23 48.21 46.66
N GLU A 18 -17.49 47.40 47.68
CA GLU A 18 -16.81 46.12 47.88
C GLU A 18 -17.17 45.12 46.76
N LEU A 19 -18.44 45.10 46.32
CA LEU A 19 -18.85 44.30 45.17
C LEU A 19 -18.13 44.74 43.88
N ILE A 20 -18.07 46.05 43.61
CA ILE A 20 -17.40 46.60 42.42
C ILE A 20 -15.90 46.26 42.43
N MET A 21 -15.24 46.37 43.58
CA MET A 21 -13.82 46.03 43.71
C MET A 21 -13.58 44.54 43.45
N VAL A 22 -14.46 43.65 43.95
CA VAL A 22 -14.35 42.21 43.73
C VAL A 22 -14.51 41.85 42.25
N ILE A 23 -15.51 42.38 41.54
CA ILE A 23 -15.68 42.07 40.10
C ILE A 23 -14.52 42.63 39.27
N ALA A 24 -13.98 43.80 39.62
CA ALA A 24 -12.85 44.40 38.92
C ALA A 24 -11.57 43.57 39.10
N LEU A 25 -11.26 43.17 40.33
CA LEU A 25 -10.09 42.32 40.63
C LEU A 25 -10.23 40.93 40.01
N ALA A 26 -11.43 40.32 40.10
CA ALA A 26 -11.70 39.03 39.47
C ALA A 26 -11.52 39.09 37.94
N GLY A 27 -11.96 40.18 37.30
CA GLY A 27 -11.76 40.39 35.86
C GLY A 27 -10.27 40.45 35.48
N ILE A 28 -9.46 41.19 36.23
CA ILE A 28 -8.00 41.29 35.98
C ILE A 28 -7.33 39.93 36.12
N VAL A 29 -7.63 39.20 37.20
CA VAL A 29 -7.07 37.86 37.44
C VAL A 29 -7.50 36.87 36.36
N ALA A 30 -8.76 36.89 35.94
CA ALA A 30 -9.27 36.02 34.89
C ALA A 30 -8.55 36.22 33.55
N VAL A 31 -8.30 37.48 33.15
CA VAL A 31 -7.54 37.78 31.92
C VAL A 31 -6.09 37.30 32.04
N MET A 32 -5.45 37.51 33.20
CA MET A 32 -4.08 37.05 33.43
C MET A 32 -3.97 35.52 33.33
N ILE A 33 -4.86 34.78 33.99
CA ILE A 33 -4.90 33.31 33.91
C ILE A 33 -5.17 32.84 32.48
N SER A 34 -6.10 33.48 31.78
CA SER A 34 -6.45 33.13 30.40
C SER A 34 -5.26 33.27 29.44
N THR A 35 -4.50 34.35 29.55
CA THR A 35 -3.32 34.59 28.69
C THR A 35 -2.15 33.65 29.00
N VAL A 36 -1.97 33.24 30.25
CA VAL A 36 -0.95 32.27 30.64
C VAL A 36 -1.32 30.84 30.22
N MET A 37 -2.60 30.47 30.33
CA MET A 37 -3.07 29.11 30.04
C MET A 37 -3.33 28.85 28.55
N SER A 38 -3.55 29.89 27.75
CA SER A 38 -3.81 29.72 26.31
C SER A 38 -2.62 29.09 25.56
N ARG A 39 -1.38 29.46 25.91
CA ARG A 39 -0.18 28.95 25.22
C ARG A 39 0.06 27.45 25.46
N PRO A 40 0.03 26.91 26.69
CA PRO A 40 0.12 25.47 26.91
C PRO A 40 -0.99 24.67 26.21
N LEU A 41 -2.21 25.18 26.20
CA LEU A 41 -3.34 24.53 25.52
C LEU A 41 -3.17 24.51 24.00
N GLN A 42 -2.73 25.63 23.40
CA GLN A 42 -2.39 25.69 21.97
C GLN A 42 -1.26 24.71 21.63
N GLY A 43 -0.18 24.71 22.42
CA GLY A 43 0.94 23.78 22.22
C GLY A 43 0.54 22.31 22.31
N PHE A 44 -0.38 21.97 23.22
CA PHE A 44 -0.93 20.61 23.31
C PHE A 44 -1.73 20.22 22.06
N VAL A 45 -2.57 21.14 21.56
CA VAL A 45 -3.37 20.91 20.34
C VAL A 45 -2.47 20.77 19.11
N ASP A 46 -1.45 21.61 18.98
CA ASP A 46 -0.50 21.54 17.86
C ASP A 46 0.31 20.24 17.91
N GLN A 47 0.79 19.84 19.11
CA GLN A 47 1.50 18.58 19.28
C GLN A 47 0.63 17.36 18.93
N SER A 48 -0.64 17.39 19.31
CA SER A 48 -1.61 16.34 18.98
C SER A 48 -1.86 16.25 17.48
N ARG A 49 -1.99 17.40 16.80
CA ARG A 49 -2.17 17.46 15.34
C ARG A 49 -0.95 16.92 14.58
N ARG A 50 0.26 17.28 15.02
CA ARG A 50 1.50 16.75 14.46
C ARG A 50 1.61 15.24 14.56
N ALA A 51 1.25 14.71 15.74
CA ALA A 51 1.24 13.28 15.98
C ALA A 51 0.25 12.56 15.06
N GLU A 52 -0.99 13.07 14.95
CA GLU A 52 -2.01 12.53 14.05
C GLU A 52 -1.52 12.49 12.59
N LEU A 53 -0.96 13.59 12.08
CA LEU A 53 -0.45 13.64 10.72
C LEU A 53 0.70 12.66 10.50
N THR A 54 1.62 12.57 11.46
CA THR A 54 2.77 11.66 11.39
C THR A 54 2.31 10.21 11.34
N ASP A 55 1.34 9.83 12.19
CA ASP A 55 0.78 8.48 12.23
C ASP A 55 0.05 8.14 10.93
N LEU A 56 -0.72 9.08 10.37
CA LEU A 56 -1.41 8.90 9.09
C LEU A 56 -0.41 8.69 7.94
N ALA A 57 0.62 9.53 7.84
CA ALA A 57 1.66 9.40 6.82
C ALA A 57 2.46 8.10 6.98
N ALA A 58 2.87 7.77 8.20
CA ALA A 58 3.64 6.56 8.48
C ALA A 58 2.82 5.29 8.21
N SER A 59 1.54 5.27 8.57
CA SER A 59 0.65 4.12 8.27
C SER A 59 0.49 3.92 6.77
N ALA A 60 0.28 5.00 6.01
CA ALA A 60 0.18 4.96 4.56
C ALA A 60 1.46 4.45 3.90
N LEU A 61 2.62 5.03 4.26
CA LEU A 61 3.92 4.62 3.73
C LEU A 61 4.28 3.18 4.09
N ASN A 62 4.02 2.74 5.33
CA ASN A 62 4.27 1.37 5.74
C ASN A 62 3.37 0.36 5.02
N ARG A 63 2.12 0.75 4.70
CA ARG A 63 1.25 -0.08 3.87
C ARG A 63 1.79 -0.18 2.45
N MET A 64 2.14 0.94 1.83
CA MET A 64 2.75 0.94 0.49
C MET A 64 4.02 0.09 0.46
N ALA A 65 4.89 0.22 1.46
CA ALA A 65 6.13 -0.55 1.54
C ALA A 65 5.88 -2.06 1.61
N ARG A 66 4.89 -2.50 2.40
CA ARG A 66 4.50 -3.92 2.45
C ARG A 66 3.94 -4.42 1.13
N ASP A 67 3.09 -3.63 0.47
CA ASP A 67 2.52 -4.02 -0.82
C ASP A 67 3.63 -4.09 -1.89
N ILE A 68 4.57 -3.14 -1.92
CA ILE A 68 5.71 -3.10 -2.87
C ILE A 68 6.68 -4.26 -2.63
N GLN A 69 6.91 -4.67 -1.38
CA GLN A 69 7.72 -5.86 -1.07
C GLN A 69 7.12 -7.16 -1.61
N LEU A 70 5.81 -7.16 -1.88
CA LEU A 70 5.09 -8.26 -2.52
C LEU A 70 4.91 -8.05 -4.02
N ALA A 71 5.66 -7.14 -4.65
CA ALA A 71 5.64 -6.95 -6.09
C ALA A 71 6.35 -8.11 -6.80
N VAL A 72 5.80 -8.53 -7.94
CA VAL A 72 6.48 -9.44 -8.86
C VAL A 72 7.79 -8.76 -9.33
N PRO A 73 8.91 -9.49 -9.44
CA PRO A 73 10.17 -8.93 -9.93
C PRO A 73 10.00 -8.16 -11.24
N ASN A 74 10.62 -6.98 -11.34
CA ASN A 74 10.59 -6.09 -12.51
C ASN A 74 9.17 -5.62 -12.92
N SER A 75 8.19 -5.67 -12.02
CA SER A 75 6.81 -5.23 -12.30
C SER A 75 6.49 -3.80 -11.83
N VAL A 76 7.33 -3.20 -11.00
CA VAL A 76 7.10 -1.86 -10.46
C VAL A 76 7.26 -0.82 -11.57
N ALA A 77 6.26 0.02 -11.73
CA ALA A 77 6.23 1.16 -12.63
C ALA A 77 5.78 2.41 -11.87
N VAL A 78 6.43 3.53 -12.16
CA VAL A 78 6.08 4.86 -11.62
C VAL A 78 5.78 5.74 -12.82
N ALA A 79 4.68 6.50 -12.76
CA ALA A 79 4.33 7.45 -13.82
C ALA A 79 5.36 8.60 -13.89
N ASP A 80 5.58 9.17 -15.07
CA ASP A 80 6.55 10.26 -15.27
C ASP A 80 6.27 11.49 -14.39
N SER A 81 5.00 11.74 -14.07
CA SER A 81 4.55 12.78 -13.13
C SER A 81 4.94 12.51 -11.67
N GLY A 82 5.35 11.29 -11.32
CA GLY A 82 5.73 10.88 -9.97
C GLY A 82 4.57 10.80 -8.97
N ASP A 83 3.33 10.97 -9.42
CA ASP A 83 2.11 10.94 -8.60
C ASP A 83 1.48 9.55 -8.51
N GLU A 84 1.93 8.60 -9.34
CA GLU A 84 1.42 7.23 -9.38
C GLU A 84 2.54 6.19 -9.34
N ILE A 85 2.30 5.12 -8.59
CA ILE A 85 3.07 3.87 -8.62
C ILE A 85 2.13 2.68 -8.77
N ARG A 86 2.44 1.78 -9.71
CA ARG A 86 1.72 0.53 -9.99
C ARG A 86 2.68 -0.66 -10.01
N PHE A 87 2.20 -1.82 -9.60
CA PHE A 87 2.97 -3.07 -9.64
C PHE A 87 2.04 -4.28 -9.61
N VAL A 88 2.52 -5.41 -10.12
CA VAL A 88 1.79 -6.68 -10.07
C VAL A 88 2.05 -7.32 -8.72
N SER A 89 0.98 -7.64 -7.97
CA SER A 89 1.10 -8.22 -6.63
C SER A 89 1.21 -9.73 -6.69
N ILE A 90 2.21 -10.29 -6.01
CA ILE A 90 2.36 -11.73 -5.80
C ILE A 90 1.21 -12.23 -4.92
N ALA A 91 0.49 -13.23 -5.41
CA ALA A 91 -0.52 -13.98 -4.67
C ALA A 91 0.06 -15.28 -4.09
N ALA A 92 0.90 -15.97 -4.87
CA ALA A 92 1.64 -17.15 -4.46
C ALA A 92 2.91 -17.29 -5.30
N ALA A 93 3.89 -18.06 -4.82
CA ALA A 93 5.13 -18.32 -5.54
C ALA A 93 5.65 -19.70 -5.20
N GLY A 94 6.52 -20.23 -6.03
CA GLY A 94 7.08 -21.55 -5.82
C GLY A 94 8.19 -21.88 -6.80
N ARG A 95 8.54 -23.17 -6.83
CA ARG A 95 9.43 -23.72 -7.84
C ARG A 95 8.67 -24.67 -8.73
N TYR A 96 8.88 -24.60 -10.04
CA TYR A 96 8.25 -25.49 -11.01
C TYR A 96 9.19 -26.63 -11.40
N ARG A 97 8.62 -27.70 -11.94
CA ARG A 97 9.35 -28.73 -12.69
C ARG A 97 9.16 -28.46 -14.19
N ALA A 98 10.18 -28.72 -14.98
CA ALA A 98 10.06 -28.82 -16.44
C ALA A 98 8.83 -29.69 -16.80
N ASN A 99 7.90 -29.13 -17.57
CA ASN A 99 6.64 -29.81 -17.88
C ASN A 99 6.78 -30.67 -19.14
N GLN A 100 5.81 -31.56 -19.37
CA GLN A 100 5.84 -32.50 -20.48
C GLN A 100 4.54 -32.38 -21.27
N PRO A 101 4.48 -31.47 -22.27
CA PRO A 101 3.24 -31.17 -22.98
C PRO A 101 2.77 -32.33 -23.86
N ASP A 102 3.71 -33.10 -24.40
CA ASP A 102 3.45 -34.35 -25.10
C ASP A 102 3.79 -35.51 -24.15
N PRO A 103 2.83 -36.37 -23.74
CA PRO A 103 3.07 -37.51 -22.84
C PRO A 103 4.19 -38.45 -23.29
N ASP A 104 4.45 -38.54 -24.61
CA ASP A 104 5.52 -39.38 -25.18
C ASP A 104 6.79 -38.56 -25.53
N GLY A 105 6.74 -37.23 -25.38
CA GLY A 105 7.81 -36.30 -25.69
C GLY A 105 8.76 -36.00 -24.52
N PRO A 106 9.85 -35.25 -24.76
CA PRO A 106 10.75 -34.83 -23.67
C PRO A 106 10.09 -33.77 -22.77
N ARG A 107 10.57 -33.67 -21.52
CA ARG A 107 10.27 -32.52 -20.67
C ARG A 107 10.88 -31.25 -21.26
N GLN A 108 10.16 -30.13 -21.15
CA GLN A 108 10.54 -28.81 -21.65
C GLN A 108 10.81 -27.85 -20.48
N ASP A 109 11.92 -27.13 -20.59
CA ASP A 109 12.28 -26.01 -19.73
C ASP A 109 12.79 -24.88 -20.63
N PRO A 110 12.15 -23.69 -20.64
CA PRO A 110 11.00 -23.30 -19.82
C PRO A 110 9.75 -24.15 -20.10
N PRO A 111 8.78 -24.18 -19.15
CA PRO A 111 7.52 -24.86 -19.39
C PRO A 111 6.84 -24.34 -20.66
N ALA A 112 6.14 -25.21 -21.36
CA ALA A 112 5.41 -24.86 -22.58
C ALA A 112 4.01 -25.47 -22.53
N CYS A 113 3.01 -24.76 -23.04
CA CYS A 113 1.63 -25.22 -23.10
C CYS A 113 1.26 -25.57 -24.55
N THR A 114 1.96 -26.54 -25.14
CA THR A 114 1.86 -26.89 -26.57
C THR A 114 1.09 -28.19 -26.82
N GLN A 115 0.41 -28.72 -25.80
CA GLN A 115 -0.36 -29.95 -25.91
C GLN A 115 -1.55 -29.77 -26.86
N SER A 116 -1.83 -30.79 -27.68
CA SER A 116 -2.93 -30.78 -28.66
C SER A 116 -4.27 -31.17 -28.04
N VAL A 117 -4.27 -31.83 -26.88
CA VAL A 117 -5.45 -32.28 -26.13
C VAL A 117 -5.18 -32.11 -24.64
N GLY A 118 -6.17 -31.61 -23.88
CA GLY A 118 -6.10 -31.46 -22.42
C GLY A 118 -5.62 -30.09 -21.95
N SER A 119 -5.56 -29.91 -20.63
CA SER A 119 -5.07 -28.69 -19.99
C SER A 119 -3.54 -28.68 -19.91
N CYS A 120 -2.97 -27.48 -19.94
CA CYS A 120 -1.56 -27.29 -19.67
C CYS A 120 -1.32 -27.52 -18.18
N THR A 121 -0.44 -28.46 -17.84
CA THR A 121 -0.10 -28.78 -16.45
C THR A 121 1.38 -28.56 -16.17
N ILE A 122 1.69 -28.07 -14.97
CA ILE A 122 3.05 -27.82 -14.50
C ILE A 122 3.13 -28.24 -13.03
N ASP A 123 4.04 -29.16 -12.70
CA ASP A 123 4.23 -29.62 -11.32
C ASP A 123 4.98 -28.58 -10.49
N VAL A 124 4.54 -28.39 -9.25
CA VAL A 124 5.18 -27.54 -8.25
C VAL A 124 6.11 -28.39 -7.38
N LEU A 125 7.39 -27.99 -7.30
CA LEU A 125 8.45 -28.66 -6.52
C LEU A 125 8.58 -28.15 -5.08
N SER A 126 7.87 -27.08 -4.73
CA SER A 126 7.91 -26.47 -3.39
C SER A 126 6.50 -26.37 -2.81
N PRO A 127 6.34 -26.44 -1.47
CA PRO A 127 5.07 -26.11 -0.85
C PRO A 127 4.61 -24.73 -1.29
N ILE A 128 3.38 -24.63 -1.77
CA ILE A 128 2.73 -23.38 -2.18
C ILE A 128 1.60 -23.06 -1.21
N VAL A 129 1.44 -21.79 -0.87
CA VAL A 129 0.39 -21.30 0.04
C VAL A 129 -0.43 -20.23 -0.68
N PRO A 130 -1.78 -20.33 -0.69
CA PRO A 130 -2.58 -21.46 -0.21
C PRO A 130 -2.33 -22.75 -1.01
N VAL A 131 -2.74 -23.92 -0.47
CA VAL A 131 -2.50 -25.25 -1.09
C VAL A 131 -3.24 -25.40 -2.42
N SER A 132 -4.35 -24.69 -2.60
CA SER A 132 -5.13 -24.63 -3.83
C SER A 132 -5.78 -23.26 -4.01
N SER A 133 -6.05 -22.88 -5.25
CA SER A 133 -6.88 -21.71 -5.58
C SER A 133 -7.60 -21.91 -6.90
N THR A 134 -8.88 -21.54 -6.91
CA THR A 134 -9.74 -21.54 -8.11
C THR A 134 -9.82 -20.19 -8.79
N LEU A 135 -9.21 -19.15 -8.20
CA LEU A 135 -9.09 -17.85 -8.88
C LEU A 135 -8.09 -17.98 -10.03
N GLU A 136 -8.32 -17.25 -11.11
CA GLU A 136 -7.40 -17.23 -12.24
C GLU A 136 -6.23 -16.28 -11.96
N HIS A 137 -5.03 -16.75 -12.29
CA HIS A 137 -3.79 -16.02 -12.09
C HIS A 137 -2.99 -15.99 -13.39
N TRP A 138 -2.24 -14.92 -13.56
CA TRP A 138 -1.06 -14.92 -14.39
C TRP A 138 -0.01 -15.83 -13.75
N LEU A 139 0.60 -16.70 -14.54
CA LEU A 139 1.83 -17.38 -14.20
C LEU A 139 2.99 -16.60 -14.81
N ILE A 140 3.92 -16.16 -13.95
CA ILE A 140 5.09 -15.39 -14.34
C ILE A 140 6.34 -16.22 -14.08
N ILE A 141 7.13 -16.42 -15.13
CA ILE A 141 8.41 -17.12 -15.06
C ILE A 141 9.49 -16.21 -15.62
N TYR A 142 10.51 -15.96 -14.81
CA TYR A 142 11.72 -15.22 -15.17
C TYR A 142 11.44 -13.87 -15.86
N ASN A 143 10.66 -12.99 -15.22
CA ASN A 143 10.30 -11.70 -15.79
C ASN A 143 11.49 -10.73 -15.83
N THR A 144 11.85 -10.30 -17.04
CA THR A 144 12.91 -9.31 -17.29
C THR A 144 12.38 -8.00 -17.88
N GLU A 145 11.06 -7.83 -17.97
CA GLU A 145 10.40 -6.74 -18.69
C GLU A 145 9.29 -6.08 -17.84
N ALA A 146 8.90 -4.84 -18.14
CA ALA A 146 7.92 -4.08 -17.36
C ALA A 146 6.50 -4.65 -17.49
N LEU A 147 5.83 -5.02 -16.39
CA LEU A 147 4.50 -5.68 -16.40
C LEU A 147 3.29 -4.75 -16.57
N ILE A 148 3.46 -3.45 -16.34
CA ILE A 148 2.36 -2.48 -16.33
C ILE A 148 2.19 -1.89 -17.73
N ASP A 149 0.95 -1.58 -18.11
CA ASP A 149 0.56 -1.01 -19.41
C ASP A 149 0.89 -1.90 -20.61
N ARG A 150 1.12 -3.20 -20.38
CA ARG A 150 1.25 -4.19 -21.45
C ARG A 150 -0.10 -4.81 -21.77
N THR A 151 -0.31 -5.14 -23.04
CA THR A 151 -1.39 -6.03 -23.46
C THR A 151 -1.14 -7.42 -22.91
N GLU A 152 -2.20 -8.06 -22.44
CA GLU A 152 -2.13 -9.43 -21.96
C GLU A 152 -1.82 -10.40 -23.11
N PRO A 153 -0.87 -11.34 -22.93
CA PRO A 153 -0.60 -12.36 -23.94
C PRO A 153 -1.81 -13.27 -24.20
N THR A 154 -1.75 -14.02 -25.29
CA THR A 154 -2.77 -14.97 -25.73
C THR A 154 -2.13 -16.29 -26.17
N ASP A 155 -2.95 -17.25 -26.59
CA ASP A 155 -2.49 -18.48 -27.23
C ASP A 155 -1.62 -18.18 -28.46
N GLY A 156 -0.51 -18.92 -28.63
CA GLY A 156 0.49 -18.69 -29.69
C GLY A 156 1.63 -17.73 -29.32
N ASP A 157 1.50 -16.98 -28.21
CA ASP A 157 2.53 -16.02 -27.80
C ASP A 157 3.71 -16.68 -27.07
N VAL A 158 4.86 -16.01 -27.14
CA VAL A 158 6.07 -16.33 -26.35
C VAL A 158 6.33 -15.20 -25.36
N SER A 159 6.07 -15.41 -24.07
CA SER A 159 6.09 -14.36 -23.06
C SER A 159 6.61 -14.85 -21.70
N ALA A 160 7.09 -13.93 -20.86
CA ALA A 160 7.45 -14.23 -19.46
C ALA A 160 6.23 -14.31 -18.53
N ILE A 161 5.08 -13.81 -18.98
CA ILE A 161 3.79 -13.85 -18.27
C ILE A 161 2.77 -14.59 -19.15
N SER A 162 2.00 -15.50 -18.58
CA SER A 162 0.88 -16.15 -19.27
C SER A 162 -0.36 -15.25 -19.32
N PRO A 163 -1.41 -15.62 -20.07
CA PRO A 163 -2.74 -15.10 -19.79
C PRO A 163 -3.19 -15.49 -18.37
N LYS A 164 -4.15 -14.77 -17.81
CA LYS A 164 -4.71 -14.98 -16.48
C LYS A 164 -5.69 -16.13 -16.49
N VAL A 165 -5.17 -17.35 -16.57
CA VAL A 165 -5.96 -18.58 -16.67
C VAL A 165 -5.44 -19.71 -15.78
N PHE A 166 -4.32 -19.49 -15.08
CA PHE A 166 -3.74 -20.52 -14.21
C PHE A 166 -4.45 -20.60 -12.87
N THR A 167 -4.77 -21.83 -12.50
CA THR A 167 -5.26 -22.25 -11.17
C THR A 167 -4.32 -23.32 -10.62
N TRP A 168 -4.46 -23.69 -9.35
CA TRP A 168 -3.70 -24.81 -8.81
C TRP A 168 -4.45 -25.59 -7.74
N ALA A 169 -4.13 -26.87 -7.66
CA ALA A 169 -4.53 -27.77 -6.58
C ALA A 169 -3.48 -28.88 -6.45
N ASP A 170 -3.30 -29.40 -5.24
CA ASP A 170 -2.47 -30.58 -4.97
C ASP A 170 -1.05 -30.55 -5.58
N GLY A 171 -0.44 -29.35 -5.62
CA GLY A 171 0.91 -29.16 -6.14
C GLY A 171 1.01 -29.18 -7.67
N VAL A 172 -0.10 -29.04 -8.39
CA VAL A 172 -0.13 -28.95 -9.86
C VAL A 172 -0.79 -27.64 -10.27
N LEU A 173 -0.10 -26.87 -11.11
CA LEU A 173 -0.64 -25.73 -11.82
C LEU A 173 -1.37 -26.22 -13.07
N SER A 174 -2.56 -25.69 -13.34
CA SER A 174 -3.36 -26.05 -14.51
C SER A 174 -3.99 -24.85 -15.19
N ALA A 175 -3.98 -24.83 -16.52
CA ALA A 175 -4.64 -23.82 -17.35
C ALA A 175 -5.24 -24.41 -18.62
N SER A 176 -6.33 -23.81 -19.11
CA SER A 176 -6.83 -24.03 -20.47
C SER A 176 -6.08 -23.11 -21.43
N LEU A 177 -4.87 -23.51 -21.82
CA LEU A 177 -3.96 -22.72 -22.64
C LEU A 177 -3.34 -23.59 -23.72
N SER A 178 -3.29 -23.09 -24.96
CA SER A 178 -2.78 -23.84 -26.11
C SER A 178 -1.76 -23.03 -26.92
N ASP A 179 -0.72 -23.71 -27.39
CA ASP A 179 0.39 -23.14 -28.16
C ASP A 179 1.12 -21.94 -27.50
N PHE A 180 1.01 -21.75 -26.19
CA PHE A 180 1.73 -20.72 -25.46
C PHE A 180 3.09 -21.23 -24.96
N ARG A 181 4.13 -20.40 -25.00
CA ARG A 181 5.47 -20.76 -24.51
C ARG A 181 6.03 -19.69 -23.57
N PHE A 182 6.60 -20.12 -22.45
CA PHE A 182 7.35 -19.20 -21.61
C PHE A 182 8.67 -18.81 -22.30
N LYS A 183 8.98 -17.51 -22.30
CA LYS A 183 10.13 -16.96 -23.05
C LYS A 183 11.48 -17.41 -22.50
N TYR A 184 11.59 -17.56 -21.19
CA TYR A 184 12.85 -17.87 -20.51
C TYR A 184 12.63 -18.90 -19.40
N ALA A 185 13.59 -19.81 -19.23
CA ALA A 185 13.67 -20.67 -18.06
C ALA A 185 14.21 -19.88 -16.87
N SER A 186 13.63 -20.07 -15.68
CA SER A 186 14.22 -19.54 -14.46
C SER A 186 15.40 -20.43 -14.04
N PRO A 187 16.62 -19.90 -13.83
CA PRO A 187 17.78 -20.70 -13.42
C PRO A 187 17.58 -21.46 -12.10
N GLN A 188 16.66 -20.99 -11.24
CA GLN A 188 16.28 -21.65 -10.00
C GLN A 188 14.89 -22.29 -10.06
N HIS A 189 14.34 -22.41 -11.26
CA HIS A 189 12.97 -22.86 -11.56
C HIS A 189 11.91 -22.11 -10.75
N ARG A 190 12.08 -20.82 -10.48
CA ARG A 190 11.09 -20.02 -9.74
C ARG A 190 9.93 -19.62 -10.64
N PHE A 191 8.74 -19.50 -10.05
CA PHE A 191 7.59 -18.86 -10.66
C PHE A 191 6.85 -17.99 -9.63
N PHE A 192 6.08 -17.04 -10.13
CA PHE A 192 5.18 -16.19 -9.36
C PHE A 192 3.78 -16.28 -9.95
N LEU A 193 2.78 -16.33 -9.09
CA LEU A 193 1.37 -16.25 -9.45
C LEU A 193 0.84 -14.90 -8.98
N ALA A 194 0.14 -14.20 -9.84
CA ALA A 194 -0.48 -12.92 -9.54
C ALA A 194 -1.86 -12.84 -10.18
N ASN A 195 -2.79 -12.15 -9.53
CA ASN A 195 -4.15 -11.98 -10.05
C ASN A 195 -4.62 -10.52 -10.07
N LYS A 196 -3.77 -9.59 -9.60
CA LYS A 196 -4.08 -8.16 -9.55
C LYS A 196 -2.86 -7.29 -9.71
N VAL A 197 -3.09 -6.09 -10.25
CA VAL A 197 -2.19 -4.94 -10.15
C VAL A 197 -2.63 -4.12 -8.94
N VAL A 198 -1.69 -3.66 -8.12
CA VAL A 198 -1.95 -2.69 -7.06
C VAL A 198 -1.43 -1.35 -7.54
N GLY A 199 -2.27 -0.32 -7.42
CA GLY A 199 -1.90 1.05 -7.75
C GLY A 199 -2.13 2.01 -6.61
N TYR A 200 -1.20 2.94 -6.45
CA TYR A 200 -1.33 4.11 -5.60
C TYR A 200 -1.20 5.36 -6.44
N ARG A 201 -2.14 6.29 -6.29
CA ARG A 201 -2.13 7.58 -7.00
C ARG A 201 -2.45 8.71 -6.05
N CYS A 202 -1.64 9.77 -6.06
CA CYS A 202 -1.96 11.01 -5.39
C CYS A 202 -2.84 11.87 -6.29
N SER A 203 -4.05 12.19 -5.85
CA SER A 203 -4.94 13.06 -6.62
C SER A 203 -5.94 13.77 -5.70
N GLY A 204 -6.22 15.04 -5.98
CA GLY A 204 -7.25 15.82 -5.27
C GLY A 204 -7.01 15.92 -3.75
N GLY A 205 -5.75 16.03 -3.33
CA GLY A 205 -5.38 16.14 -1.93
C GLY A 205 -5.40 14.83 -1.15
N LYS A 206 -5.43 13.69 -1.84
CA LYS A 206 -5.60 12.34 -1.26
C LYS A 206 -4.64 11.36 -1.91
N LEU A 207 -4.18 10.40 -1.12
CA LEU A 207 -3.53 9.19 -1.64
C LEU A 207 -4.60 8.11 -1.80
N LEU A 208 -4.86 7.73 -3.04
CA LEU A 208 -5.79 6.68 -3.41
C LEU A 208 -5.05 5.36 -3.61
N ARG A 209 -5.69 4.24 -3.26
CA ARG A 209 -5.23 2.89 -3.54
C ARG A 209 -6.33 2.11 -4.27
N LYS A 210 -5.98 1.45 -5.36
CA LYS A 210 -6.88 0.55 -6.09
C LYS A 210 -6.19 -0.75 -6.44
N GLU A 211 -7.00 -1.81 -6.59
CA GLU A 211 -6.57 -3.08 -7.15
C GLU A 211 -7.25 -3.22 -8.51
N PHE A 212 -6.48 -3.57 -9.53
CA PHE A 212 -6.94 -3.74 -10.90
C PHE A 212 -6.88 -5.20 -11.31
N SER A 213 -7.78 -5.56 -12.23
CA SER A 213 -7.93 -6.94 -12.68
C SER A 213 -7.10 -7.26 -13.92
N ALA A 214 -6.67 -6.23 -14.66
CA ALA A 214 -5.86 -6.27 -15.87
C ALA A 214 -4.54 -5.47 -15.71
N LEU A 215 -3.59 -5.70 -16.62
CA LEU A 215 -2.24 -5.11 -16.58
C LEU A 215 -2.18 -3.67 -17.07
N ASP A 216 -3.14 -3.27 -17.91
CA ASP A 216 -3.25 -1.98 -18.59
C ASP A 216 -4.34 -1.07 -17.99
N GLU A 217 -5.07 -1.55 -16.97
CA GLU A 217 -6.10 -0.77 -16.30
C GLU A 217 -5.47 0.35 -15.43
N SER A 218 -6.04 1.55 -15.52
CA SER A 218 -5.51 2.74 -14.83
C SER A 218 -6.60 3.71 -14.32
N ASP A 219 -7.85 3.25 -14.26
CA ASP A 219 -8.98 4.05 -13.78
C ASP A 219 -9.12 3.96 -12.26
N TYR A 220 -8.94 5.07 -11.54
CA TYR A 220 -9.07 5.12 -10.07
C TYR A 220 -10.49 5.40 -9.58
N SER A 221 -11.50 5.27 -10.45
CA SER A 221 -12.90 5.26 -10.01
C SER A 221 -13.11 4.24 -8.88
N ASN A 222 -13.86 4.65 -7.85
CA ASN A 222 -14.13 3.85 -6.64
C ASN A 222 -12.88 3.38 -5.86
N ALA A 223 -11.72 4.03 -6.05
CA ALA A 223 -10.51 3.72 -5.29
C ALA A 223 -10.71 3.98 -3.79
N SER A 224 -10.02 3.18 -2.97
CA SER A 224 -10.00 3.36 -1.52
C SER A 224 -9.06 4.51 -1.16
N MET A 225 -9.51 5.42 -0.30
CA MET A 225 -8.66 6.48 0.23
C MET A 225 -7.72 5.89 1.30
N SER A 226 -6.42 5.96 1.05
CA SER A 226 -5.40 5.53 2.03
C SER A 226 -5.13 6.62 3.06
N VAL A 227 -4.97 7.87 2.60
CA VAL A 227 -4.79 9.04 3.46
C VAL A 227 -5.28 10.31 2.76
N ASN A 228 -5.68 11.31 3.53
CA ASN A 228 -6.12 12.62 3.05
C ASN A 228 -5.12 13.72 3.42
N ASN A 229 -5.42 14.96 3.02
CA ASN A 229 -4.58 16.13 3.28
C ASN A 229 -3.17 16.01 2.69
N VAL A 230 -3.02 15.27 1.61
CA VAL A 230 -1.74 15.07 0.92
C VAL A 230 -1.52 16.21 -0.04
N ASP A 231 -0.36 16.84 -0.01
CA ASP A 231 0.09 17.75 -1.04
C ASP A 231 0.67 16.92 -2.20
N CYS A 232 -0.12 16.74 -3.26
CA CYS A 232 0.28 15.91 -4.40
C CYS A 232 1.33 16.56 -5.30
N ASP A 233 1.51 17.88 -5.23
CA ASP A 233 2.54 18.57 -6.01
C ASP A 233 3.92 18.42 -5.37
N GLN A 234 3.96 18.22 -4.05
CA GLN A 234 5.20 18.05 -3.28
C GLN A 234 5.49 16.60 -2.87
N SER A 235 4.47 15.74 -2.89
CA SER A 235 4.62 14.29 -2.71
C SER A 235 5.08 13.64 -4.01
N SER A 236 5.91 12.62 -3.93
CA SER A 236 6.42 11.95 -5.13
C SER A 236 6.82 10.52 -4.87
N PHE A 237 6.73 9.71 -5.91
CA PHE A 237 7.25 8.36 -5.99
C PHE A 237 8.36 8.31 -7.03
N ILE A 238 9.44 7.61 -6.70
CA ILE A 238 10.58 7.44 -7.59
C ILE A 238 10.97 5.97 -7.55
N TYR A 239 11.13 5.35 -8.71
CA TYR A 239 11.65 3.98 -8.82
C TYR A 239 12.98 3.99 -9.57
N GLU A 240 13.99 3.47 -8.90
CA GLU A 240 15.30 3.20 -9.48
C GLU A 240 15.41 1.69 -9.72
N PRO A 241 15.42 1.23 -11.00
CA PRO A 241 15.46 -0.20 -11.29
C PRO A 241 16.78 -0.84 -10.83
N ALA A 242 16.73 -2.14 -10.60
CA ALA A 242 17.91 -2.91 -10.21
C ALA A 242 18.99 -2.89 -11.31
N ASN A 243 20.25 -3.00 -10.88
CA ASN A 243 21.38 -3.22 -11.76
C ASN A 243 22.31 -4.31 -11.19
N ASN A 244 23.40 -4.63 -11.88
CA ASN A 244 24.33 -5.68 -11.46
C ASN A 244 25.01 -5.45 -10.09
N THR A 245 24.81 -4.29 -9.47
CA THR A 245 25.47 -3.89 -8.20
C THR A 245 24.49 -3.46 -7.11
N ARG A 246 23.21 -3.23 -7.44
CA ARG A 246 22.20 -2.72 -6.51
C ARG A 246 20.82 -3.30 -6.84
N ASN A 247 20.09 -3.69 -5.80
CA ASN A 247 18.67 -4.05 -5.90
C ASN A 247 17.84 -2.82 -6.30
N GLY A 248 16.63 -3.06 -6.82
CA GLY A 248 15.70 -1.98 -7.14
C GLY A 248 15.33 -1.21 -5.87
N LEU A 249 15.12 0.10 -6.01
CA LEU A 249 14.81 0.98 -4.89
C LEU A 249 13.61 1.85 -5.26
N VAL A 250 12.57 1.80 -4.42
CA VAL A 250 11.47 2.76 -4.48
C VAL A 250 11.64 3.77 -3.36
N THR A 251 11.65 5.05 -3.69
CA THR A 251 11.58 6.14 -2.73
C THR A 251 10.17 6.73 -2.73
N LEU A 252 9.53 6.70 -1.58
CA LEU A 252 8.20 7.24 -1.34
C LEU A 252 8.32 8.50 -0.50
N LYS A 253 7.85 9.64 -1.01
CA LYS A 253 7.78 10.91 -0.29
C LYS A 253 6.33 11.34 -0.17
N LEU A 254 5.84 11.51 1.06
CA LEU A 254 4.51 12.06 1.33
C LEU A 254 4.63 13.33 2.17
N LEU A 255 3.97 14.39 1.69
CA LEU A 255 3.81 15.65 2.39
C LEU A 255 2.33 15.83 2.75
N LEU A 256 2.03 15.96 4.04
CA LEU A 256 0.66 16.15 4.53
C LEU A 256 0.52 17.52 5.20
N THR A 257 -0.59 18.20 4.94
CA THR A 257 -0.86 19.55 5.47
C THR A 257 -2.28 19.65 6.05
N LYS A 258 -2.41 19.95 7.36
CA LYS A 258 -3.70 20.14 8.04
C LYS A 258 -3.61 21.30 9.03
N GLY A 259 -4.54 22.26 8.94
CA GLY A 259 -4.64 23.37 9.90
C GLY A 259 -3.39 24.24 9.98
N GLY A 260 -2.69 24.46 8.86
CA GLY A 260 -1.45 25.26 8.80
C GLY A 260 -0.18 24.51 9.23
N GLU A 261 -0.31 23.25 9.65
CA GLU A 261 0.83 22.38 9.96
C GLU A 261 1.13 21.45 8.79
N THR A 262 2.42 21.32 8.48
CA THR A 262 2.92 20.48 7.39
C THR A 262 3.99 19.52 7.90
N ILE A 263 3.89 18.27 7.50
CA ILE A 263 4.89 17.24 7.75
C ILE A 263 5.34 16.60 6.43
N THR A 264 6.57 16.11 6.40
CA THR A 264 7.09 15.35 5.26
C THR A 264 7.74 14.09 5.78
N LEU A 265 7.30 12.95 5.27
CA LEU A 265 7.93 11.65 5.54
C LEU A 265 8.48 11.08 4.24
N LEU A 266 9.62 10.41 4.38
CA LEU A 266 10.30 9.69 3.31
C LEU A 266 10.49 8.25 3.75
N GLN A 267 10.16 7.30 2.87
CA GLN A 267 10.40 5.88 3.07
C GLN A 267 11.05 5.28 1.83
N GLN A 268 12.13 4.53 2.05
CA GLN A 268 12.81 3.77 1.01
C GLN A 268 12.47 2.29 1.14
N VAL A 269 12.17 1.66 0.01
CA VAL A 269 11.74 0.27 -0.07
C VAL A 269 12.60 -0.43 -1.10
N HIS A 270 13.34 -1.45 -0.66
CA HIS A 270 14.05 -2.33 -1.59
C HIS A 270 13.06 -3.25 -2.29
N VAL A 271 13.19 -3.36 -3.61
CA VAL A 271 12.43 -4.27 -4.46
C VAL A 271 13.33 -5.46 -4.80
N ASP A 272 12.88 -6.66 -4.49
CA ASP A 272 13.59 -7.89 -4.83
C ASP A 272 13.33 -8.24 -6.30
N ASN A 273 14.24 -7.79 -7.18
CA ASN A 273 14.20 -8.09 -8.61
C ASN A 273 15.01 -9.34 -8.95
N VAL A 274 14.80 -10.43 -8.20
CA VAL A 274 15.40 -11.75 -8.49
C VAL A 274 14.33 -12.67 -9.11
N PRO A 275 14.22 -12.68 -10.45
CA PRO A 275 13.19 -13.41 -11.18
C PRO A 275 13.39 -14.93 -11.24
#